data_AF-A0A8T6NCZ1-F1
#
_entry.id   AF-A0A8T6NCZ1-F1
#
_cell.length_a   1.000
_cell.length_b   1.000
_cell.length_c   1.000
_cell.angle_alpha   90.00
_cell.angle_beta   90.00
_cell.angle_gamma   90.00
#
_symmetry.space_group_name_H-M   'P 1'
#
loop_
_entity.id
_entity.type
_entity.pdbx_description
1 polymer ?
#
loop_
_entity_poly.entity_id
_entity_poly.type
_entity_poly.pdbx_seq_one_letter_code
_entity_poly.pdbx_strand_id
1 'polypeptide(L)' 'MKSNIFFLTIDSLRSDKIYGPNKSSLTPNIDSLINNGVYFTQAISTSDATGLSIGSI' A
#
# COMPACT_ATOMS: atom_id res chain seq x y z
N MET A 1 -10.61 1.62 -25.29
CA MET A 1 -11.42 2.06 -24.13
C MET A 1 -10.57 2.96 -23.25
N LYS A 2 -11.15 3.97 -22.58
CA LYS A 2 -10.43 4.83 -21.63
C LYS A 2 -10.41 4.16 -20.26
N SER A 3 -9.24 4.04 -19.64
CA SER A 3 -9.09 3.48 -18.30
C SER A 3 -9.42 4.52 -17.23
N ASN A 4 -9.99 4.05 -16.12
CA ASN A 4 -10.19 4.85 -14.91
C ASN A 4 -9.04 4.59 -13.94
N ILE A 5 -8.73 5.58 -13.09
CA ILE A 5 -7.72 5.47 -12.04
C ILE A 5 -8.42 5.59 -10.69
N PHE A 6 -8.19 4.63 -9.81
CA PHE A 6 -8.60 4.70 -8.41
C PHE A 6 -7.35 4.76 -7.54
N PHE A 7 -7.14 5.90 -6.88
CA PHE A 7 -6.01 6.12 -5.98
C PHE A 7 -6.47 6.04 -4.53
N LEU A 8 -5.91 5.10 -3.76
CA LEU A 8 -6.30 4.81 -2.38
C LEU A 8 -5.05 4.89 -1.47
N THR A 9 -5.11 5.75 -0.47
CA THR A 9 -4.12 5.86 0.61
C THR A 9 -4.76 5.50 1.94
N ILE A 10 -4.01 4.84 2.83
CA ILE A 10 -4.49 4.42 4.15
C ILE A 10 -3.51 4.93 5.20
N ASP A 11 -4.00 5.70 6.17
CA ASP A 11 -3.17 6.26 7.23
C ASP A 11 -2.57 5.14 8.11
N SER A 12 -1.27 5.25 8.39
CA SER A 12 -0.54 4.38 9.32
C SER A 12 -0.55 2.88 8.97
N LEU A 13 -0.78 2.51 7.70
CA LEU A 13 -0.72 1.12 7.24
C LEU A 13 0.73 0.63 7.16
N ARG A 14 1.05 -0.38 7.96
CA ARG A 14 2.38 -1.02 7.96
C ARG A 14 2.51 -2.10 6.88
N SER A 15 3.63 -2.10 6.16
CA SER A 15 3.90 -3.07 5.09
C SER A 15 4.01 -4.51 5.59
N ASP A 16 4.61 -4.75 6.76
CA ASP A 16 4.76 -6.09 7.37
C ASP A 16 3.42 -6.71 7.79
N LYS A 17 2.36 -5.89 7.86
CA LYS A 17 1.00 -6.35 8.12
C LYS A 17 0.27 -6.76 6.86
N ILE A 18 0.74 -6.44 5.67
CA ILE A 18 0.07 -6.78 4.41
C ILE A 18 0.85 -7.76 3.54
N TYR A 19 2.18 -7.83 3.71
CA TYR A 19 3.04 -8.64 2.85
C TYR A 19 4.25 -9.18 3.63
N GLY A 20 4.74 -10.36 3.23
CA GLY A 20 5.93 -11.02 3.78
C GLY A 20 5.62 -12.28 4.59
N PRO A 21 6.66 -13.07 4.93
CA PRO A 21 6.51 -14.39 5.55
C PRO A 21 5.91 -14.34 6.96
N ASN A 22 6.02 -13.19 7.63
CA ASN A 22 5.53 -12.98 9.00
C ASN A 22 4.17 -12.29 9.03
N LYS A 23 3.51 -12.11 7.88
CA LYS A 23 2.19 -11.48 7.81
C LYS A 23 1.17 -12.36 8.54
N SER A 24 0.57 -11.83 9.60
CA SER A 24 -0.48 -12.51 10.39
C SER A 24 -1.88 -11.92 10.20
N SER A 25 -2.03 -10.86 9.42
CA SER A 25 -3.32 -10.18 9.23
C SER A 25 -4.19 -10.87 8.18
N LEU A 26 -5.51 -10.74 8.33
CA LEU A 26 -6.49 -11.16 7.32
C LEU A 26 -6.84 -9.97 6.43
N THR A 27 -6.31 -9.93 5.23
CA THR A 27 -6.47 -8.81 4.28
C THR A 27 -6.79 -9.31 2.86
N PRO A 28 -7.86 -10.12 2.69
CA PRO A 28 -8.12 -10.88 1.46
C PRO A 28 -8.23 -10.01 0.19
N ASN A 29 -8.76 -8.79 0.32
CA ASN A 29 -8.87 -7.87 -0.82
C ASN A 29 -7.50 -7.31 -1.24
N ILE A 30 -6.63 -6.99 -0.28
CA ILE A 30 -5.26 -6.52 -0.57
C ILE A 30 -4.44 -7.68 -1.13
N ASP A 31 -4.59 -8.89 -0.58
CA ASP A 31 -3.95 -10.10 -1.09
C ASP A 31 -4.34 -10.35 -2.57
N SER A 32 -5.62 -10.20 -2.90
CA SER A 32 -6.10 -10.30 -4.27
C SER A 32 -5.48 -9.24 -5.19
N LEU A 33 -5.37 -7.99 -4.72
CA LEU A 33 -4.71 -6.92 -5.50
C LEU A 33 -3.22 -7.20 -5.74
N ILE A 34 -2.52 -7.73 -4.74
CA ILE A 34 -1.10 -8.11 -4.85
C ILE A 34 -0.94 -9.26 -5.86
N ASN A 35 -1.78 -10.29 -5.77
CA ASN A 35 -1.70 -11.46 -6.64
C ASN A 35 -2.08 -11.17 -8.11
N ASN A 36 -2.96 -10.19 -8.35
CA ASN A 36 -3.41 -9.80 -9.68
C ASN A 36 -2.70 -8.53 -10.20
N GLY A 37 -1.68 -8.05 -9.49
CA GLY A 37 -1.04 -6.77 -9.77
C GLY A 37 0.47 -6.82 -9.50
N VAL A 38 1.02 -5.66 -9.15
CA VAL A 38 2.44 -5.51 -8.83
C VAL A 38 2.58 -4.93 -7.42
N TYR A 39 3.41 -5.57 -6.60
CA TYR A 39 3.75 -5.10 -5.26
C TYR A 39 5.22 -4.65 -5.21
N PHE A 40 5.47 -3.45 -4.70
CA PHE A 40 6.80 -2.87 -4.56
C PHE A 40 7.30 -3.05 -3.12
N THR A 41 8.36 -3.83 -2.93
CA THR A 41 8.94 -4.11 -1.60
C THR A 41 9.77 -2.95 -1.04
N GLN A 42 10.16 -1.99 -1.88
CA GLN A 42 10.96 -0.82 -1.50
C GLN A 42 10.26 0.51 -1.82
N ALA A 43 8.96 0.59 -1.52
CA ALA A 43 8.21 1.85 -1.55
C ALA A 43 8.42 2.62 -0.23
N ILE A 44 9.26 3.66 -0.26
CA ILE A 44 9.67 4.43 0.93
C ILE A 44 9.03 5.81 0.87
N SER A 45 8.36 6.21 1.95
CA SER A 45 7.81 7.57 2.10
C SER A 45 8.92 8.59 2.32
N THR A 46 8.70 9.83 1.88
CA THR A 46 9.60 10.96 2.10
C THR A 46 9.64 11.41 3.57
N SER A 47 8.60 11.10 4.33
CA SER A 47 8.42 11.47 5.73
C SER A 47 7.53 10.45 6.46
N ASP A 48 7.70 10.32 7.76
CA ASP A 48 6.87 9.50 8.66
C ASP A 48 5.68 10.29 9.26
N ALA A 49 5.70 11.63 9.17
CA ALA A 49 4.58 12.48 9.54
C ALA A 49 3.51 12.60 8.43
N THR A 50 2.23 12.38 8.78
CA THR A 50 1.07 12.38 7.85
C THR A 50 1.00 13.60 6.93
N GLY A 51 1.14 14.81 7.48
CA GLY A 51 1.01 16.03 6.69
C GLY A 51 2.14 16.20 5.66
N LEU A 52 3.37 15.86 6.06
CA LEU A 52 4.53 15.96 5.18
C LEU A 52 4.53 14.85 4.12
N SER A 53 4.13 13.62 4.49
CA SER A 53 4.04 12.50 3.55
C SER A 53 2.97 12.75 2.50
N ILE A 54 1.77 13.17 2.91
CA ILE A 54 0.66 13.47 1.99
C ILE A 54 1.00 14.68 1.12
N GLY A 55 1.63 15.72 1.66
CA GLY A 55 2.04 16.90 0.88
C GLY A 55 3.10 16.61 -0.19
N SER A 56 3.77 15.46 -0.12
CA SER A 56 4.78 15.03 -1.11
C SER A 56 4.24 14.10 -2.20
N ILE A 57 3.03 13.58 -2.02
CA ILE A 57 2.30 12.72 -2.97
C ILE A 57 1.51 13.61 -3.93
#